data_AF-A0A1X2HIS1-F1
#
_entry.id   AF-A0A1X2HIS1-F1
#
_cell.length_a   1.000
_cell.length_b   1.000
_cell.length_c   1.000
_cell.angle_alpha   90.00
_cell.angle_beta   90.00
_cell.angle_gamma   90.00
#
_symmetry.space_group_name_H-M   'P 1'
#
loop_
_entity.id
_entity.type
_entity.pdbx_description
1 polymer ?
#
loop_
_entity_poly.entity_id
_entity_poly.type
_entity_poly.pdbx_seq_one_letter_code
_entity_poly.pdbx_strand_id
1 'polypeptide(L)'
;MASKIVGSLQGTLSKLCALQKPVVYNAKVVGELAKQVYTKEGMHFPSGEQFAQAQQTLKQSLNANAWKNLTVSDAIKGGVVAAELYVFFMFGEIIGRRNFIGYNVESASKHEH
;
A
#
# COMPACT_ATOMS: atom_id res chain seq x y z
N MET A 1 38.63 -11.15 29.70
CA MET A 1 38.09 -10.96 28.33
C MET A 1 36.56 -10.93 28.30
N ALA A 2 35.85 -11.83 29.00
CA ALA A 2 34.37 -11.83 29.05
C ALA A 2 33.72 -10.53 29.58
N SER A 3 34.29 -9.90 30.60
CA SER A 3 33.73 -8.67 31.20
C SER A 3 33.73 -7.45 30.27
N LYS A 4 34.70 -7.32 29.35
CA LYS A 4 34.73 -6.23 28.36
C LYS A 4 33.67 -6.40 27.26
N ILE A 5 33.39 -7.66 26.87
CA ILE A 5 32.38 -8.00 25.87
C ILE A 5 30.96 -7.78 26.43
N VAL A 6 30.74 -8.16 27.69
CA VAL A 6 29.49 -7.89 28.42
C VAL A 6 29.26 -6.37 28.56
N GLY A 7 30.30 -5.60 28.88
CA GLY A 7 30.21 -4.13 28.98
C GLY A 7 29.87 -3.45 27.64
N SER A 8 30.45 -3.89 26.52
CA SER A 8 30.13 -3.36 25.18
C SER A 8 28.73 -3.73 24.70
N LEU A 9 28.26 -4.95 25.02
CA LEU A 9 26.89 -5.39 24.75
C LEU A 9 25.89 -4.55 25.55
N GLN A 10 26.16 -4.34 26.83
CA GLN A 10 25.29 -3.55 27.70
C GLN A 10 25.20 -2.09 27.25
N GLY A 11 26.33 -1.47 26.85
CA GLY A 11 26.34 -0.13 26.29
C GLY A 11 25.58 0.00 24.95
N THR A 12 25.61 -1.03 24.11
CA THR A 12 24.87 -1.06 22.83
C THR A 12 23.38 -1.27 23.05
N LEU A 13 23.00 -2.17 23.97
CA LEU A 13 21.62 -2.38 24.41
C LEU A 13 21.01 -1.11 25.02
N SER A 14 21.76 -0.41 25.89
CA SER A 14 21.28 0.85 26.47
C SER A 14 21.02 1.93 25.42
N LYS A 15 21.84 1.99 24.34
CA LYS A 15 21.61 2.90 23.21
C LYS A 15 20.38 2.51 22.39
N LEU A 16 20.16 1.22 22.14
CA LEU A 16 18.94 0.74 21.47
C LEU A 16 17.68 1.03 22.29
N CYS A 17 17.72 0.78 23.61
CA CYS A 17 16.64 1.16 24.52
C CYS A 17 16.43 2.68 24.58
N ALA A 18 17.48 3.49 24.45
CA ALA A 18 17.36 4.94 24.37
C ALA A 18 16.67 5.41 23.07
N LEU A 19 16.89 4.72 21.94
CA LEU A 19 16.23 5.00 20.66
C LEU A 19 14.77 4.49 20.61
N GLN A 20 14.40 3.53 21.44
CA GLN A 20 13.02 3.03 21.49
C GLN A 20 12.02 4.14 21.85
N LYS A 21 12.33 5.01 22.84
CA LYS A 21 11.43 6.09 23.26
C LYS A 21 11.10 7.08 22.13
N PRO A 22 12.06 7.68 21.41
CA PRO A 22 11.76 8.59 20.31
C PRO A 22 11.12 7.87 19.12
N VAL A 23 11.52 6.64 18.79
CA VAL A 23 10.91 5.88 17.69
C VAL A 23 9.43 5.59 17.97
N VAL A 24 9.10 5.11 19.17
CA VAL A 24 7.71 4.83 19.56
C VAL A 24 6.89 6.12 19.59
N TYR A 25 7.45 7.23 20.08
CA TYR A 25 6.75 8.51 20.07
C TYR A 25 6.45 8.99 18.64
N ASN A 26 7.46 9.01 17.76
CA ASN A 26 7.28 9.41 16.37
C ASN A 26 6.30 8.50 15.62
N ALA A 27 6.37 7.18 15.87
CA ALA A 27 5.41 6.24 15.30
C ALA A 27 3.97 6.52 15.75
N LYS A 28 3.75 6.87 17.03
CA LYS A 28 2.43 7.26 17.52
C LYS A 28 1.91 8.54 16.86
N VAL A 29 2.77 9.57 16.74
CA VAL A 29 2.39 10.82 16.07
C VAL A 29 2.02 10.55 14.61
N VAL A 30 2.84 9.78 13.89
CA VAL A 30 2.55 9.38 12.51
C VAL A 30 1.26 8.58 12.41
N GLY A 31 0.97 7.70 13.38
CA GLY A 31 -0.29 6.96 13.44
C GLY A 31 -1.51 7.86 13.62
N GLU A 32 -1.45 8.84 14.51
CA GLU A 32 -2.55 9.81 14.71
C GLU A 32 -2.76 10.70 13.48
N LEU A 33 -1.67 11.13 12.82
CA LEU A 33 -1.76 11.88 11.57
C LEU A 33 -2.37 11.03 10.45
N ALA A 34 -1.93 9.78 10.30
CA ALA A 34 -2.49 8.86 9.32
C ALA A 34 -3.99 8.64 9.54
N LYS A 35 -4.43 8.52 10.80
CA LYS A 35 -5.85 8.40 11.15
C LYS A 35 -6.65 9.65 10.77
N GLN A 36 -6.11 10.85 11.03
CA GLN A 36 -6.77 12.10 10.64
C GLN A 36 -6.94 12.19 9.13
N VAL A 37 -5.89 11.87 8.36
CA VAL A 37 -5.94 11.85 6.89
C VAL A 37 -6.94 10.80 6.41
N TYR A 38 -6.93 9.60 6.97
CA TYR A 38 -7.87 8.53 6.62
C TYR A 38 -9.34 8.96 6.74
N THR A 39 -9.68 9.62 7.86
CA THR A 39 -11.05 10.11 8.08
C THR A 39 -11.38 11.33 7.21
N LYS A 40 -10.44 12.26 7.02
CA LYS A 40 -10.66 13.50 6.26
C LYS A 40 -10.76 13.27 4.75
N GLU A 41 -9.92 12.41 4.21
CA GLU A 41 -9.90 12.06 2.78
C GLU A 41 -11.00 11.06 2.40
N GLY A 42 -11.81 10.63 3.38
CA GLY A 42 -12.91 9.71 3.09
C GLY A 42 -12.45 8.36 2.58
N MET A 43 -11.28 7.87 3.01
CA MET A 43 -10.74 6.54 2.65
C MET A 43 -11.52 5.36 3.26
N HIS A 44 -12.70 5.63 3.82
CA HIS A 44 -13.63 4.60 4.25
C HIS A 44 -14.26 3.94 3.02
N PHE A 45 -14.71 2.71 3.19
CA PHE A 45 -15.42 2.03 2.12
C PHE A 45 -16.66 2.84 1.73
N PRO A 46 -16.90 3.10 0.43
CA PRO A 46 -18.02 3.90 -0.02
C PRO A 46 -19.35 3.26 0.37
N SER A 47 -20.39 4.08 0.55
CA SER A 47 -21.73 3.57 0.84
C SER A 47 -22.32 2.82 -0.36
N GLY A 48 -23.31 1.95 -0.13
CA GLY A 48 -23.98 1.20 -1.20
C GLY A 48 -24.60 2.11 -2.27
N GLU A 49 -25.05 3.29 -1.88
CA GLU A 49 -25.60 4.30 -2.79
C GLU A 49 -24.51 4.91 -3.69
N GLN A 50 -23.35 5.23 -3.13
CA GLN A 50 -22.20 5.73 -3.89
C GLN A 50 -21.72 4.69 -4.91
N PHE A 51 -21.75 3.41 -4.55
CA PHE A 51 -21.43 2.32 -5.46
C PHE A 51 -22.44 2.22 -6.63
N ALA A 52 -23.73 2.33 -6.34
CA ALA A 52 -24.78 2.33 -7.36
C ALA A 52 -24.62 3.52 -8.32
N GLN A 53 -24.32 4.71 -7.80
CA GLN A 53 -24.06 5.92 -8.60
C GLN A 53 -22.82 5.75 -9.50
N ALA A 54 -21.73 5.18 -8.97
CA ALA A 54 -20.53 4.90 -9.75
C ALA A 54 -20.82 3.89 -10.88
N GLN A 55 -21.59 2.84 -10.61
CA GLN A 55 -21.98 1.86 -11.63
C GLN A 55 -22.83 2.49 -12.73
N GLN A 56 -23.76 3.37 -12.37
CA GLN A 56 -24.59 4.08 -13.34
C GLN A 56 -23.77 5.04 -14.22
N THR A 57 -22.83 5.76 -13.62
CA THR A 57 -21.88 6.64 -14.33
C THR A 57 -21.03 5.85 -15.32
N LEU A 58 -20.54 4.67 -14.92
CA LEU A 58 -19.78 3.79 -15.79
C LEU A 58 -20.62 3.31 -16.98
N LYS A 59 -21.86 2.86 -16.74
CA LYS A 59 -22.79 2.45 -17.82
C LYS A 59 -23.04 3.57 -18.82
N GLN A 60 -23.17 4.80 -18.35
CA GLN A 60 -23.37 5.97 -19.21
C GLN A 60 -22.10 6.34 -20.00
N SER A 61 -20.92 6.16 -19.39
CA SER A 61 -19.62 6.45 -20.01
C SER A 61 -19.18 5.42 -21.06
N LEU A 62 -19.75 4.21 -21.03
CA LEU A 62 -19.54 3.17 -22.06
C LEU A 62 -20.36 3.41 -23.33
N ASN A 63 -21.25 4.42 -23.34
CA ASN A 63 -22.02 4.75 -24.52
C ASN A 63 -21.12 5.40 -25.57
N ALA A 64 -21.15 4.91 -26.82
CA ALA A 64 -20.22 5.31 -27.88
C ALA A 64 -20.25 6.82 -28.22
N ASN A 65 -21.31 7.55 -27.84
CA ASN A 65 -21.36 9.01 -28.00
C ASN A 65 -20.49 9.76 -26.99
N ALA A 66 -20.17 9.18 -25.83
CA ALA A 66 -19.33 9.82 -24.81
C ALA A 66 -17.87 9.96 -25.26
N TRP A 67 -17.39 9.08 -26.14
CA TRP A 67 -15.98 9.02 -26.56
C TRP A 67 -15.67 9.89 -27.79
N LYS A 68 -16.70 10.47 -28.42
CA LYS A 68 -16.54 11.27 -29.65
C LYS A 68 -15.91 12.65 -29.42
N ASN A 69 -15.94 13.16 -28.18
CA ASN A 69 -15.46 14.49 -27.83
C ASN A 69 -14.22 14.45 -26.91
N LEU A 70 -13.48 13.33 -26.90
CA LEU A 70 -12.35 13.13 -25.99
C LEU A 70 -11.12 13.91 -26.47
N THR A 71 -10.60 14.80 -25.61
CA THR A 71 -9.36 15.54 -25.88
C THR A 71 -8.14 14.72 -25.44
N VAL A 72 -6.97 14.93 -26.08
CA VAL A 72 -5.71 14.27 -25.71
C VAL A 72 -5.36 14.47 -24.23
N SER A 73 -5.62 15.66 -23.68
CA SER A 73 -5.45 15.96 -22.25
C SER A 73 -6.29 15.03 -21.36
N ASP A 74 -7.53 14.75 -21.75
CA ASP A 74 -8.43 13.89 -20.98
C ASP A 74 -8.00 12.42 -21.07
N ALA A 75 -7.47 12.01 -22.22
CA ALA A 75 -6.88 10.69 -22.40
C ALA A 75 -5.64 10.49 -21.50
N ILE A 76 -4.78 11.51 -21.36
CA ILE A 76 -3.62 11.45 -20.47
C ILE A 76 -4.08 11.32 -19.00
N LYS A 77 -5.03 12.15 -18.57
CA LYS A 77 -5.58 12.08 -17.20
C LYS A 77 -6.21 10.71 -16.93
N GLY A 78 -7.02 10.21 -17.87
CA GLY A 78 -7.61 8.89 -17.79
C GLY A 78 -6.56 7.77 -17.74
N GLY A 79 -5.48 7.91 -18.51
CA GLY A 79 -4.35 6.99 -18.49
C GLY A 79 -3.62 6.95 -17.14
N VAL A 80 -3.41 8.10 -16.50
CA VAL A 80 -2.82 8.18 -15.15
C VAL A 80 -3.72 7.45 -14.14
N VAL A 81 -5.03 7.74 -14.15
CA VAL A 81 -5.99 7.06 -13.26
C VAL A 81 -6.04 5.55 -13.54
N ALA A 82 -5.98 5.13 -14.80
CA ALA A 82 -5.93 3.71 -15.16
C ALA A 82 -4.65 3.03 -14.64
N ALA A 83 -3.51 3.71 -14.69
CA ALA A 83 -2.26 3.23 -14.13
C ALA A 83 -2.35 3.10 -12.59
N GLU A 84 -2.99 4.05 -11.91
CA GLU A 84 -3.24 3.96 -10.45
C GLU A 84 -4.11 2.75 -10.10
N LEU A 85 -5.20 2.51 -10.85
CA LEU A 85 -6.05 1.33 -10.67
C LEU A 85 -5.29 0.02 -10.89
N TYR A 86 -4.38 -0.01 -11.87
CA TYR A 86 -3.52 -1.18 -12.12
C TYR A 86 -2.58 -1.45 -10.95
N VAL A 87 -2.02 -0.40 -10.35
CA VAL A 87 -1.19 -0.52 -9.14
C VAL A 87 -2.01 -1.06 -7.96
N PHE A 88 -3.25 -0.58 -7.76
CA PHE A 88 -4.14 -1.13 -6.74
C PHE A 88 -4.45 -2.62 -6.97
N PHE A 89 -4.65 -3.04 -8.22
CA PHE A 89 -4.83 -4.44 -8.57
C PHE A 89 -3.60 -5.29 -8.17
N MET A 90 -2.38 -4.81 -8.46
CA MET A 90 -1.13 -5.48 -8.05
C MET A 90 -0.99 -5.58 -6.52
N PHE A 91 -1.36 -4.53 -5.77
CA PHE A 91 -1.41 -4.60 -4.31
C PHE A 91 -2.40 -5.66 -3.82
N GLY A 92 -3.56 -5.77 -4.48
CA GLY A 92 -4.54 -6.83 -4.25
C GLY A 92 -3.95 -8.22 -4.45
N GLU A 93 -3.19 -8.43 -5.52
CA GLU A 93 -2.47 -9.69 -5.74
C GLU A 93 -1.42 -9.97 -4.67
N ILE A 94 -0.64 -8.97 -4.23
CA ILE A 94 0.35 -9.11 -3.15
C ILE A 94 -0.32 -9.55 -1.84
N ILE A 95 -1.47 -8.95 -1.51
CA ILE A 95 -2.25 -9.31 -0.33
C ILE A 95 -2.85 -10.72 -0.49
N GLY A 96 -3.41 -11.04 -1.65
CA GLY A 96 -4.02 -12.34 -1.95
C GLY A 96 -3.01 -13.49 -1.91
N ARG A 97 -1.81 -13.29 -2.47
CA ARG A 97 -0.72 -14.27 -2.46
C ARG A 97 0.10 -14.27 -1.15
N ARG A 98 -0.07 -13.23 -0.31
CA ARG A 98 0.66 -13.00 0.95
C ARG A 98 2.19 -13.02 0.79
N ASN A 99 2.68 -12.62 -0.39
CA ASN A 99 4.10 -12.60 -0.70
C ASN A 99 4.43 -11.36 -1.53
N PHE A 100 5.54 -10.69 -1.18
CA PHE A 100 5.94 -9.43 -1.82
C PHE A 100 6.60 -9.67 -3.19
N ILE A 101 7.33 -10.78 -3.34
CA ILE A 101 8.07 -11.12 -4.57
C ILE A 101 7.85 -12.58 -4.92
N GLY A 102 7.30 -12.85 -6.10
CA GLY A 102 7.15 -14.21 -6.63
C GLY A 102 6.16 -15.07 -5.85
N TYR A 103 5.91 -16.29 -6.33
CA TYR A 103 5.13 -17.26 -5.57
C TYR A 103 6.10 -18.07 -4.72
N ASN A 104 5.73 -18.34 -3.47
CA ASN A 104 6.46 -19.30 -2.66
C ASN A 104 6.11 -20.70 -3.17
N VAL A 105 6.79 -21.12 -4.22
CA VAL A 105 6.74 -22.48 -4.73
C VAL A 105 7.99 -23.20 -4.26
N GLU A 106 7.84 -24.43 -3.79
CA GLU A 106 8.98 -25.29 -3.56
C GLU A 106 9.65 -25.54 -4.92
N SER A 107 10.87 -25.04 -5.08
CA SER A 107 11.64 -25.24 -6.30
C SER A 107 11.83 -26.74 -6.50
N ALA A 108 11.39 -27.28 -7.64
CA ALA A 108 11.65 -28.66 -8.10
C ALA A 108 13.15 -28.89 -8.44
N SER A 109 14.07 -28.31 -7.68
CA SER A 109 15.52 -28.36 -7.90
C SER A 109 16.25 -29.19 -6.84
N LYS A 110 15.54 -30.12 -6.17
CA LYS A 110 16.18 -31.21 -5.42
C LYS A 110 16.12 -32.50 -6.24
N HIS A 111 16.57 -32.42 -7.49
CA HIS A 111 17.04 -33.61 -8.21
C HIS A 111 18.53 -33.72 -7.93
N GLU A 112 18.85 -34.59 -6.98
CA GLU A 112 20.19 -35.08 -6.73
C GLU A 112 20.75 -35.69 -8.02
N HIS A 113 21.88 -35.17 -8.48
CA HIS A 113 22.80 -35.84 -9.40
C HIS A 113 24.09 -36.11 -8.63
#